data_AF-A0A8H7P6H9-F1
#
_entry.id   AF-A0A8H7P6H9-F1
#
_cell.length_a   1.000
_cell.length_b   1.000
_cell.length_c   1.000
_cell.angle_alpha   90.00
_cell.angle_beta   90.00
_cell.angle_gamma   90.00
#
_symmetry.space_group_name_H-M   'P 1'
#
loop_
_entity.id
_entity.type
_entity.pdbx_description
1 polymer ?
#
loop_
_entity_poly.entity_id
_entity_poly.type
_entity_poly.pdbx_seq_one_letter_code
_entity_poly.pdbx_strand_id
1 'polypeptide(L)'
;MAAVASSSSSPHPHAPLFFPMQPAPHQPPQPSAAQFALAEIKGHVCLVQAQLTPQGQVSAALAAADVHVFAHVFSTQFRFSHAAAVHPADLRIIAPVPAAQLLHEEHSGVVFLARELNLRLHQLQRQRQHQFQHQHQQGLRRPRAAGQVRAQTSAC
;
A
#
# COMPACT_ATOMS: atom_id res chain seq x y z
N MET A 1 57.88 2.75 23.97
CA MET A 1 57.50 1.34 23.78
C MET A 1 57.32 0.71 25.15
N ALA A 2 56.10 0.37 25.54
CA ALA A 2 55.78 -0.52 26.66
C ALA A 2 54.32 -0.99 26.51
N ALA A 3 54.09 -2.30 26.61
CA ALA A 3 52.80 -2.96 26.55
C ALA A 3 52.23 -3.14 27.97
N VAL A 4 50.91 -3.24 28.11
CA VAL A 4 50.23 -4.12 29.08
C VAL A 4 48.79 -4.41 28.63
N ALA A 5 48.47 -5.70 28.59
CA ALA A 5 47.10 -6.20 28.66
C ALA A 5 46.62 -6.19 30.12
N SER A 6 45.31 -6.15 30.38
CA SER A 6 44.68 -6.98 31.42
C SER A 6 43.14 -6.84 31.43
N SER A 7 42.53 -8.01 31.39
CA SER A 7 41.17 -8.41 31.73
C SER A 7 40.72 -8.06 33.16
N SER A 8 39.40 -8.01 33.42
CA SER A 8 38.69 -8.88 34.38
C SER A 8 37.31 -8.32 34.79
N SER A 9 36.46 -9.24 35.24
CA SER A 9 35.01 -9.22 35.43
C SER A 9 34.49 -8.90 36.85
N SER A 10 33.19 -8.53 36.90
CA SER A 10 32.19 -8.68 38.01
C SER A 10 32.36 -7.85 39.31
N PRO A 11 31.37 -7.78 40.26
CA PRO A 11 29.90 -7.90 40.25
C PRO A 11 29.14 -6.74 41.01
N HIS A 12 27.78 -6.77 41.00
CA HIS A 12 26.67 -6.02 41.69
C HIS A 12 26.93 -5.32 43.06
N PRO A 13 26.07 -4.40 43.67
CA PRO A 13 24.58 -4.42 43.76
C PRO A 13 23.81 -3.07 43.99
N HIS A 14 22.49 -3.15 44.34
CA HIS A 14 21.52 -2.13 44.84
C HIS A 14 20.84 -1.22 43.78
N ALA A 15 19.51 -0.99 43.70
CA ALA A 15 18.35 -1.25 44.55
C ALA A 15 17.04 -1.16 43.68
N PRO A 16 15.89 -1.72 44.09
CA PRO A 16 14.66 -1.62 43.31
C PRO A 16 13.94 -0.30 43.60
N LEU A 17 13.87 0.61 42.63
CA LEU A 17 12.93 1.73 42.66
C LEU A 17 11.58 1.25 42.15
N PHE A 18 10.66 1.06 43.08
CA PHE A 18 9.24 0.80 42.83
C PHE A 18 8.61 2.08 42.27
N PHE A 19 8.46 2.19 40.96
CA PHE A 19 7.69 3.27 40.34
C PHE A 19 6.19 2.92 40.41
N PRO A 20 5.34 3.74 41.04
CA PRO A 20 3.90 3.57 40.87
C PRO A 20 3.55 3.84 39.41
N MET A 21 3.00 2.82 38.76
CA MET A 21 2.50 2.86 37.39
C MET A 21 1.38 3.91 37.30
N GLN A 22 1.71 5.11 36.82
CA GLN A 22 0.70 6.06 36.39
C GLN A 22 -0.02 5.49 35.17
N PRO A 23 -1.37 5.38 35.17
CA PRO A 23 -2.08 5.06 33.94
C PRO A 23 -1.87 6.22 32.96
N ALA A 24 -1.34 5.89 31.79
CA ALA A 24 -1.08 6.85 30.72
C ALA A 24 -2.34 7.72 30.47
N PRO A 25 -2.19 9.03 30.24
CA PRO A 25 -3.32 9.87 29.84
C PRO A 25 -3.94 9.24 28.60
N HIS A 26 -5.24 8.98 28.67
CA HIS A 26 -6.01 8.39 27.58
C HIS A 26 -5.98 9.40 26.43
N GLN A 27 -5.02 9.21 25.53
CA GLN A 27 -4.92 9.97 24.31
C GLN A 27 -6.21 9.69 23.52
N PRO A 28 -7.07 10.70 23.26
CA PRO A 28 -8.20 10.49 22.37
C PRO A 28 -7.66 9.92 21.05
N PRO A 29 -8.38 9.02 20.37
CA PRO A 29 -7.91 8.48 19.09
C PRO A 29 -7.62 9.66 18.17
N GLN A 30 -6.33 9.95 17.99
CA GLN A 30 -5.91 11.03 17.12
C GLN A 30 -6.49 10.67 15.75
N PRO A 31 -7.20 11.59 15.08
CA PRO A 31 -7.60 11.33 13.70
C PRO A 31 -6.32 10.98 12.96
N SER A 32 -6.25 9.78 12.41
CA SER A 32 -5.12 9.37 11.58
C SER A 32 -4.91 10.49 10.56
N ALA A 33 -3.71 11.04 10.48
CA ALA A 33 -3.42 12.01 9.43
C ALA A 33 -3.57 11.27 8.10
N ALA A 34 -4.18 11.90 7.09
CA ALA A 34 -4.32 11.27 5.79
C ALA A 34 -2.92 10.97 5.21
N GLN A 35 -2.67 9.72 4.86
CA GLN A 35 -1.35 9.24 4.40
C GLN A 35 -1.37 8.96 2.91
N PHE A 36 -0.20 9.11 2.29
CA PHE A 36 0.00 8.78 0.88
C PHE A 36 0.31 7.29 0.70
N ALA A 37 -0.22 6.70 -0.36
CA ALA A 37 0.01 5.31 -0.70
C ALA A 37 -0.03 5.08 -2.22
N LEU A 38 0.68 4.04 -2.66
CA LEU A 38 0.45 3.42 -3.96
C LEU A 38 -0.75 2.48 -3.81
N ALA A 39 -1.79 2.71 -4.60
CA ALA A 39 -3.01 1.92 -4.54
C ALA A 39 -3.47 1.50 -5.93
N GLU A 40 -4.21 0.41 -5.97
CA GLU A 40 -4.95 -0.05 -7.13
C GLU A 40 -6.43 0.28 -6.93
N ILE A 41 -7.01 1.05 -7.85
CA ILE A 41 -8.43 1.41 -7.90
C ILE A 41 -9.00 0.83 -9.17
N LYS A 42 -9.94 -0.12 -9.06
CA LYS A 42 -10.58 -0.79 -10.21
C LYS A 42 -9.58 -1.31 -11.26
N GLY A 43 -8.44 -1.84 -10.79
CA GLY A 43 -7.37 -2.34 -11.66
C GLY A 43 -6.32 -1.32 -12.09
N HIS A 44 -6.51 -0.03 -11.80
CA HIS A 44 -5.58 1.03 -12.16
C HIS A 44 -4.69 1.41 -10.99
N VAL A 45 -3.37 1.41 -11.19
CA VAL A 45 -2.40 1.77 -10.15
C VAL A 45 -2.15 3.27 -10.16
N CYS A 46 -2.39 3.92 -9.02
CA CYS A 46 -2.33 5.37 -8.83
C CYS A 46 -1.66 5.73 -7.50
N LEU A 47 -1.22 6.99 -7.39
CA LEU A 47 -0.87 7.61 -6.12
C LEU A 47 -2.15 8.14 -5.47
N VAL A 48 -2.40 7.78 -4.22
CA VAL A 48 -3.56 8.24 -3.46
C VAL A 48 -3.16 8.83 -2.12
N GLN A 49 -3.99 9.71 -1.59
CA GLN A 49 -4.00 10.11 -0.19
C GLN A 49 -5.29 9.63 0.46
N ALA A 50 -5.19 8.90 1.58
CA ALA A 50 -6.33 8.27 2.23
C ALA A 50 -6.14 8.16 3.74
N GLN A 51 -7.23 7.91 4.45
CA GLN A 51 -7.21 7.59 5.87
C GLN A 51 -6.76 6.13 6.07
N LEU A 52 -5.49 5.94 6.42
CA LEU A 52 -4.87 4.64 6.61
C LEU A 52 -4.72 4.31 8.10
N THR A 53 -4.99 3.06 8.46
CA THR A 53 -4.66 2.48 9.76
C THR A 53 -3.15 2.38 9.93
N PRO A 54 -2.63 2.20 11.16
CA PRO A 54 -1.21 1.95 11.39
C PRO A 54 -0.65 0.75 10.63
N GLN A 55 -1.51 -0.18 10.21
CA GLN A 55 -1.16 -1.36 9.41
C GLN A 55 -1.15 -1.09 7.89
N GLY A 56 -1.36 0.16 7.46
CA GLY A 56 -1.40 0.54 6.05
C GLY A 56 -2.64 0.05 5.30
N GLN A 57 -3.74 -0.21 6.03
CA GLN A 57 -5.05 -0.55 5.46
C GLN A 57 -5.96 0.67 5.51
N VAL A 58 -7.04 0.68 4.73
CA VAL A 58 -8.01 1.78 4.79
C VAL A 58 -8.85 1.66 6.07
N SER A 59 -8.99 2.76 6.83
CA SER A 59 -9.67 2.74 8.14
C SER A 59 -11.17 2.43 8.09
N ALA A 60 -11.84 2.58 6.94
CA ALA A 60 -13.27 2.33 6.78
C ALA A 60 -13.53 1.04 5.99
N ALA A 61 -13.62 -0.09 6.70
CA ALA A 61 -13.88 -1.40 6.07
C ALA A 61 -15.34 -1.60 5.59
N LEU A 62 -16.28 -0.78 6.08
CA LEU A 62 -17.73 -0.94 5.85
C LEU A 62 -18.35 0.22 5.04
N ALA A 63 -17.65 1.33 4.89
CA ALA A 63 -18.10 2.50 4.15
C ALA A 63 -17.19 2.77 2.95
N ALA A 64 -17.71 3.48 1.94
CA ALA A 64 -16.87 3.97 0.87
C ALA A 64 -15.73 4.82 1.45
N ALA A 65 -14.51 4.56 0.97
CA ALA A 65 -13.33 5.27 1.40
C ALA A 65 -13.17 6.55 0.58
N ASP A 66 -13.15 7.70 1.26
CA ASP A 66 -12.78 8.96 0.63
C ASP A 66 -11.28 8.99 0.38
N VAL A 67 -10.90 9.01 -0.90
CA VAL A 67 -9.51 9.05 -1.35
C VAL A 67 -9.29 10.21 -2.31
N HIS A 68 -8.12 10.85 -2.20
CA HIS A 68 -7.66 11.82 -3.18
C HIS A 68 -6.72 11.14 -4.15
N VAL A 69 -7.02 11.24 -5.44
CA VAL A 69 -6.21 10.64 -6.50
C VAL A 69 -5.30 11.69 -7.10
N PHE A 70 -4.03 11.34 -7.25
CA PHE A 70 -3.00 12.20 -7.82
C PHE A 70 -2.53 11.65 -9.17
N ALA A 71 -2.60 12.51 -10.19
CA ALA A 71 -2.16 12.18 -11.54
C ALA A 71 -0.70 12.58 -11.74
N HIS A 72 0.04 11.73 -12.45
CA HIS A 72 1.40 12.05 -12.88
C HIS A 72 1.36 13.13 -13.96
N VAL A 73 2.19 14.16 -13.82
CA VAL A 73 2.27 15.24 -14.83
C VAL A 73 3.57 15.12 -15.61
N PHE A 74 4.71 15.16 -14.91
CA PHE A 74 6.03 14.92 -15.51
C PHE A 74 7.06 14.56 -14.44
N SER A 75 8.15 13.90 -14.85
CA SER A 75 9.26 13.53 -13.97
C SER A 75 8.76 12.79 -12.71
N THR A 76 8.97 13.32 -11.52
CA THR A 76 8.44 12.78 -10.26
C THR A 76 7.28 13.59 -9.68
N GLN A 77 6.76 14.55 -10.43
CA GLN A 77 5.69 15.46 -10.02
C GLN A 77 4.30 14.87 -10.30
N PHE A 78 3.46 14.95 -9.28
CA PHE A 78 2.06 14.57 -9.30
C PHE A 78 1.20 15.74 -8.87
N ARG A 79 0.02 15.86 -9.45
CA ARG A 79 -0.97 16.87 -9.06
C ARG A 79 -2.27 16.22 -8.66
N PHE A 80 -2.96 16.84 -7.73
CA PHE A 80 -4.33 16.44 -7.41
C PHE A 80 -5.17 16.38 -8.69
N SER A 81 -5.85 15.26 -8.89
CA SER A 81 -6.76 15.06 -10.01
C SER A 81 -8.21 15.20 -9.56
N HIS A 82 -8.63 14.38 -8.60
CA HIS A 82 -10.00 14.38 -8.08
C HIS A 82 -10.07 13.63 -6.75
N ALA A 83 -11.15 13.88 -6.00
CA ALA A 83 -11.55 13.07 -4.86
C ALA A 83 -12.56 12.00 -5.34
N ALA A 84 -12.49 10.81 -4.75
CA ALA A 84 -13.38 9.71 -5.06
C ALA A 84 -13.78 8.97 -3.78
N ALA A 85 -15.06 8.63 -3.68
CA ALA A 85 -15.55 7.66 -2.70
C ALA A 85 -15.49 6.27 -3.36
N VAL A 86 -14.53 5.44 -2.91
CA VAL A 86 -14.27 4.13 -3.52
C VAL A 86 -14.71 3.02 -2.57
N HIS A 87 -15.45 2.05 -3.09
CA HIS A 87 -15.84 0.87 -2.32
C HIS A 87 -14.57 0.07 -1.93
N PRO A 88 -14.44 -0.44 -0.69
CA PRO A 88 -13.22 -1.12 -0.24
C PRO A 88 -12.85 -2.35 -1.09
N ALA A 89 -13.84 -3.01 -1.73
CA ALA A 89 -13.56 -4.11 -2.68
C ALA A 89 -12.83 -3.66 -3.96
N ASP A 90 -12.97 -2.39 -4.35
CA ASP A 90 -12.35 -1.81 -5.54
C ASP A 90 -11.04 -1.08 -5.21
N LEU A 91 -10.70 -0.92 -3.92
CA LEU A 91 -9.53 -0.19 -3.44
C LEU A 91 -8.56 -1.15 -2.75
N ARG A 92 -7.36 -1.31 -3.32
CA ARG A 92 -6.31 -2.11 -2.71
C ARG A 92 -5.05 -1.27 -2.50
N ILE A 93 -4.65 -1.12 -1.25
CA ILE A 93 -3.36 -0.51 -0.92
C ILE A 93 -2.24 -1.50 -1.26
N ILE A 94 -1.30 -1.07 -2.11
CA ILE A 94 -0.15 -1.86 -2.54
C ILE A 94 1.02 -1.60 -1.59
N ALA A 95 1.31 -0.33 -1.32
CA ALA A 95 2.36 0.08 -0.40
C ALA A 95 2.09 1.49 0.13
N PRO A 96 2.18 1.72 1.46
CA PRO A 96 2.21 3.06 2.01
C PRO A 96 3.48 3.78 1.53
N VAL A 97 3.37 5.10 1.31
CA VAL A 97 4.49 5.95 0.90
C VAL A 97 5.12 6.57 2.15
N PRO A 98 6.40 6.30 2.44
CA PRO A 98 7.08 6.94 3.56
C PRO A 98 7.18 8.45 3.36
N ALA A 99 6.97 9.23 4.42
CA ALA A 99 7.11 10.69 4.38
C ALA A 99 8.50 11.15 3.90
N ALA A 100 9.56 10.38 4.17
CA ALA A 100 10.91 10.69 3.70
C ALA A 100 11.10 10.54 2.17
N GLN A 101 10.17 9.87 1.49
CA GLN A 101 10.22 9.62 0.04
C GLN A 101 9.17 10.43 -0.72
N LEU A 102 8.59 11.43 -0.06
CA LEU A 102 7.53 12.26 -0.61
C LEU A 102 7.66 13.70 -0.10
N LEU A 103 7.49 14.66 -0.99
CA LEU A 103 7.35 16.07 -0.65
C LEU A 103 5.97 16.53 -1.09
N HIS A 104 5.11 16.92 -0.15
CA HIS A 104 3.80 17.49 -0.43
C HIS A 104 3.86 19.01 -0.26
N GLU A 105 3.59 19.75 -1.33
CA GLU A 105 3.42 21.19 -1.28
C GLU A 105 1.93 21.50 -1.20
N GLU A 106 1.42 21.64 0.04
CA GLU A 106 -0.03 21.77 0.27
C GLU A 106 -0.63 23.01 -0.40
N HIS A 107 0.14 24.09 -0.54
CA HIS A 107 -0.33 25.33 -1.15
C HIS A 107 -0.59 25.19 -2.66
N SER A 108 0.24 24.42 -3.36
CA SER A 108 0.13 24.21 -4.81
C SER A 108 -0.65 22.93 -5.16
N GLY A 109 -0.91 22.07 -4.19
CA GLY A 109 -1.52 20.75 -4.39
C GLY A 109 -0.64 19.79 -5.18
N VAL A 110 0.67 20.03 -5.15
CA VAL A 110 1.68 19.26 -5.88
C VAL A 110 2.36 18.29 -4.94
N VAL A 111 2.56 17.06 -5.42
CA VAL A 111 3.28 16.01 -4.69
C VAL A 111 4.46 15.57 -5.53
N PHE A 112 5.65 15.59 -4.94
CA PHE A 112 6.85 15.02 -5.55
C PHE A 112 7.17 13.69 -4.89
N LEU A 113 7.27 12.63 -5.70
CA LEU A 113 7.75 11.33 -5.23
C LEU A 113 9.26 11.21 -5.38
N ALA A 114 9.89 10.42 -4.53
CA ALA A 114 11.24 9.95 -4.80
C ALA A 114 11.28 9.20 -6.14
N ARG A 115 12.38 9.36 -6.88
CA ARG A 115 12.58 8.72 -8.20
C ARG A 115 12.29 7.22 -8.15
N GLU A 116 12.79 6.53 -7.13
CA GLU A 116 12.59 5.08 -6.98
C GLU A 116 11.13 4.68 -6.80
N LEU A 117 10.34 5.47 -6.06
CA LEU A 117 8.90 5.24 -5.93
C LEU A 117 8.15 5.52 -7.24
N ASN A 118 8.54 6.57 -7.96
CA ASN A 118 7.95 6.88 -9.26
C ASN A 118 8.24 5.75 -10.29
N LEU A 119 9.47 5.24 -10.34
CA LEU A 119 9.84 4.09 -11.17
C LEU A 119 9.02 2.84 -10.80
N ARG A 120 8.88 2.57 -9.49
CA ARG A 120 8.07 1.46 -8.98
C ARG A 120 6.60 1.60 -9.37
N LEU A 121 6.01 2.79 -9.24
CA LEU A 121 4.64 3.08 -9.66
C LEU A 121 4.46 2.78 -11.16
N HIS A 122 5.36 3.25 -12.00
CA HIS A 122 5.28 3.01 -13.46
C HIS A 122 5.47 1.52 -13.83
N GLN A 123 6.30 0.79 -13.08
CA GLN A 123 6.43 -0.66 -13.26
C GLN A 123 5.11 -1.37 -12.95
N LEU A 124 4.47 -1.04 -11.81
CA LEU A 124 3.18 -1.62 -11.41
C LEU A 124 2.08 -1.30 -12.42
N GLN A 125 2.02 -0.06 -12.93
CA GLN A 125 1.07 0.35 -13.97
C GLN A 125 1.22 -0.51 -15.24
N ARG A 126 2.45 -0.68 -15.75
CA ARG A 126 2.72 -1.51 -16.94
C ARG A 126 2.33 -2.97 -16.72
N GLN A 127 2.65 -3.53 -15.55
CA GLN A 127 2.29 -4.90 -15.21
C GLN A 127 0.77 -5.12 -15.24
N ARG A 128 -0.01 -4.20 -14.67
CA ARG A 128 -1.48 -4.28 -14.71
C ARG A 128 -2.04 -4.14 -16.11
N GLN A 129 -1.51 -3.20 -16.91
CA GLN A 129 -1.92 -3.04 -18.30
C GLN A 129 -1.74 -4.33 -19.12
N HIS A 130 -0.59 -5.00 -19.00
CA HIS A 130 -0.37 -6.29 -19.69
C HIS A 130 -1.36 -7.36 -19.24
N GLN A 131 -1.67 -7.43 -17.95
CA GLN A 131 -2.62 -8.40 -17.42
C GLN A 131 -4.02 -8.23 -18.01
N PHE A 132 -4.50 -6.99 -18.15
CA PHE A 132 -5.79 -6.71 -18.79
C PHE A 132 -5.79 -7.07 -20.28
N GLN A 133 -4.70 -6.81 -20.99
CA GLN A 133 -4.57 -7.18 -22.41
C GLN A 133 -4.55 -8.71 -22.61
N HIS A 134 -3.88 -9.45 -21.73
CA HIS A 134 -3.79 -10.91 -21.84
C HIS A 134 -5.15 -11.59 -21.58
N GLN A 135 -5.92 -11.11 -20.60
CA GLN A 135 -7.26 -11.65 -20.35
C GLN A 135 -8.22 -11.40 -21.52
N HIS A 136 -8.16 -10.21 -22.13
CA HIS A 136 -8.99 -9.92 -23.31
C HIS A 136 -8.67 -10.87 -24.47
N GLN A 137 -7.39 -11.14 -24.72
CA GLN A 137 -6.98 -12.07 -25.79
C GLN A 137 -7.41 -13.52 -25.53
N GLN A 138 -7.40 -13.98 -24.28
CA GLN A 138 -7.81 -15.34 -23.93
C GLN A 138 -9.34 -15.53 -23.95
N GLY A 139 -10.11 -14.49 -23.61
CA GLY A 139 -11.58 -14.53 -23.67
C GLY A 139 -12.13 -14.69 -25.09
N LEU A 140 -11.48 -14.08 -26.10
CA LEU A 140 -11.84 -14.24 -27.51
C LEU A 140 -11.39 -15.60 -28.09
N ARG A 141 -10.51 -16.33 -27.39
CA ARG A 141 -9.91 -17.60 -27.83
C ARG A 141 -10.53 -18.80 -27.12
N ARG A 142 -11.78 -18.73 -26.63
CA ARG A 142 -12.48 -19.94 -26.17
C ARG A 142 -12.65 -20.90 -27.35
N PRO A 143 -11.97 -22.06 -27.40
CA PRO A 143 -12.37 -23.10 -28.32
C PRO A 143 -13.79 -23.52 -27.90
N ARG A 144 -14.72 -23.47 -28.86
CA ARG A 144 -16.05 -24.05 -28.70
C ARG A 144 -15.83 -25.54 -28.46
N ALA A 145 -15.85 -25.97 -27.20
CA ALA A 145 -15.78 -27.38 -26.85
C ALA A 145 -16.99 -28.05 -27.50
N ALA A 146 -16.75 -28.75 -28.61
CA ALA A 146 -17.74 -29.57 -29.28
C ALA A 146 -18.17 -30.64 -28.28
N GLY A 147 -19.47 -30.67 -27.96
CA GLY A 147 -20.05 -31.68 -27.10
C GLY A 147 -19.83 -33.06 -27.69
N GLN A 148 -18.98 -33.86 -27.06
CA GLN A 148 -18.86 -35.27 -27.36
C GLN A 148 -19.96 -36.00 -26.60
N VAL A 149 -21.11 -36.18 -27.27
CA VAL A 149 -22.25 -36.95 -26.77
C VAL A 149 -21.81 -38.41 -26.69
N ARG A 150 -21.70 -38.97 -25.47
CA ARG A 150 -21.49 -40.40 -25.25
C ARG A 150 -22.74 -41.14 -25.70
N ALA A 151 -22.68 -41.81 -26.85
CA ALA A 151 -23.63 -42.85 -27.19
C ALA A 151 -23.31 -44.10 -26.34
N GLN A 152 -24.21 -44.42 -25.42
CA GLN A 152 -24.24 -45.71 -24.75
C GLN A 152 -24.92 -46.69 -25.71
N THR A 153 -24.16 -47.64 -26.27
CA THR A 153 -24.75 -48.81 -26.94
C THR A 153 -24.83 -49.93 -25.91
N SER A 154 -26.03 -50.11 -25.36
CA SER A 154 -26.45 -51.38 -24.75
C SER A 154 -26.58 -52.42 -25.85
N ALA A 155 -25.96 -53.58 -25.67
CA ALA A 155 -26.33 -54.79 -26.41
C ALA A 155 -26.20 -56.00 -25.47
N CYS A 156 -27.22 -56.84 -25.56
CA CYS A 156 -27.53 -57.99 -24.74
C CYS A 156 -26.54 -59.16 -24.86
#